data_AF-A0A6V8DJN0-F1
#
_entry.id   AF-A0A6V8DJN0-F1
#
_cell.length_a   1.000
_cell.length_b   1.000
_cell.length_c   1.000
_cell.angle_alpha   90.00
_cell.angle_beta   90.00
_cell.angle_gamma   90.00
#
_symmetry.space_group_name_H-M   'P 1'
#
loop_
_entity.id
_entity.type
_entity.pdbx_description
1 polymer ?
#
loop_
_entity_poly.entity_id
_entity_poly.type
_entity_poly.pdbx_seq_one_letter_code
_entity_poly.pdbx_strand_id
1 'polypeptide(L)'
;MLHCPTCTGILLNAEAATNSITEEKLKKMHQAFQTDCEKTDLDCPCCDSKMRVRQIVFKRINGTDLEPIELDGCPECNTFWFDSGELQRVVSPDDEPYEESDREANALLMALELLILLPYKFV
;
A
#
# COMPACT_ATOMS: atom_id res chain seq x y z
N MET A 1 2.72 -8.93 -12.45
CA MET A 1 2.46 -8.62 -11.03
C MET A 1 3.47 -9.40 -10.22
N LEU A 2 4.45 -8.71 -9.62
CA LEU A 2 5.40 -9.35 -8.71
C LEU A 2 4.66 -9.56 -7.39
N HIS A 3 4.28 -10.81 -7.14
CA HIS A 3 3.71 -11.28 -5.88
C HIS A 3 4.82 -11.99 -5.12
N CYS A 4 4.92 -11.79 -3.81
CA CYS A 4 5.77 -12.62 -2.98
C CYS A 4 4.97 -13.87 -2.58
N PRO A 5 5.41 -15.09 -2.91
CA PRO A 5 4.68 -16.31 -2.57
C PRO A 5 4.70 -16.64 -1.06
N THR A 6 5.44 -15.86 -0.25
CA THR A 6 5.61 -16.11 1.19
C THR A 6 4.75 -15.21 2.07
N CYS A 7 4.54 -13.94 1.70
CA CYS A 7 3.72 -12.98 2.45
C CYS A 7 2.48 -12.50 1.69
N THR A 8 2.27 -13.01 0.47
CA THR A 8 1.14 -12.66 -0.42
C THR A 8 1.05 -11.15 -0.72
N GLY A 9 2.12 -10.41 -0.43
CA GLY A 9 2.19 -8.96 -0.58
C GLY A 9 2.33 -8.52 -2.04
N ILE A 10 2.04 -7.23 -2.27
CA ILE A 10 1.83 -6.68 -3.60
C ILE A 10 2.66 -5.44 -3.83
N LEU A 11 3.34 -5.46 -4.98
CA LEU A 11 4.17 -4.37 -5.45
C LEU A 11 3.37 -3.41 -6.32
N LEU A 12 3.39 -2.12 -5.96
CA LEU A 12 2.89 -1.04 -6.80
C LEU A 12 4.05 -0.15 -7.25
N ASN A 13 4.05 0.23 -8.52
CA ASN A 13 5.03 1.16 -9.08
C ASN A 13 4.31 2.24 -9.87
N ALA A 14 4.67 3.51 -9.68
CA ALA A 14 3.97 4.62 -10.31
C ALA A 14 4.07 4.58 -11.84
N GLU A 15 5.22 4.20 -12.39
CA GLU A 15 5.44 4.10 -13.84
C GLU A 15 4.64 2.96 -14.48
N ALA A 16 4.16 1.99 -13.70
CA ALA A 16 3.28 0.92 -14.15
C ALA A 16 1.79 1.33 -14.18
N ALA A 17 1.45 2.54 -13.73
CA ALA A 17 0.07 3.02 -13.74
C ALA A 17 -0.47 3.20 -15.17
N THR A 18 -1.72 2.79 -15.39
CA THR A 18 -2.36 2.85 -16.72
C THR A 18 -2.85 4.26 -17.11
N ASN A 19 -2.86 5.20 -16.17
CA ASN A 19 -3.29 6.58 -16.39
C ASN A 19 -2.44 7.57 -15.57
N SER A 20 -2.32 8.79 -16.11
CA SER A 20 -1.47 9.85 -15.54
C SER A 20 -1.93 10.35 -14.19
N ILE A 21 -3.23 10.31 -13.89
CA ILE A 21 -3.78 10.76 -12.60
C ILE A 21 -3.29 9.83 -11.47
N THR A 22 -3.38 8.52 -11.69
CA THR A 22 -2.87 7.51 -10.76
C THR A 22 -1.36 7.62 -10.62
N GLU A 23 -0.62 7.78 -11.72
CA GLU A 23 0.83 7.98 -11.69
C GLU A 23 1.22 9.20 -10.85
N GLU A 24 0.59 10.35 -11.07
CA GLU A 24 0.84 11.58 -10.31
C GLU A 24 0.52 11.41 -8.81
N LYS A 25 -0.57 10.70 -8.48
CA LYS A 25 -0.95 10.42 -7.10
C LYS A 25 0.11 9.57 -6.41
N LEU A 26 0.61 8.52 -7.07
CA LEU A 26 1.66 7.66 -6.55
C LEU A 26 3.00 8.40 -6.42
N LYS A 27 3.35 9.27 -7.36
CA LYS A 27 4.54 10.15 -7.27
C LYS A 27 4.46 11.11 -6.08
N LYS A 28 3.29 11.70 -5.81
CA LYS A 28 3.07 12.53 -4.61
C LYS A 28 3.19 11.72 -3.33
N MET A 29 2.66 10.49 -3.33
CA MET A 29 2.80 9.57 -2.19
C MET A 29 4.26 9.24 -1.91
N HIS A 30 5.06 9.00 -2.95
CA HIS A 30 6.49 8.68 -2.86
C HIS A 30 7.29 9.78 -2.15
N GLN A 31 6.93 11.05 -2.34
CA GLN A 31 7.61 12.17 -1.67
C GLN A 31 7.61 12.02 -0.15
N ALA A 32 6.58 11.42 0.45
CA ALA A 32 6.53 11.19 1.89
C ALA A 32 7.62 10.20 2.35
N PHE A 33 8.07 9.28 1.49
CA PHE A 33 9.09 8.30 1.83
C PHE A 33 10.52 8.84 1.68
N GLN A 34 10.71 10.01 1.08
CA GLN A 34 12.05 10.56 0.85
C GLN A 34 12.70 11.12 2.13
N THR A 35 11.91 11.55 3.11
CA THR A 35 12.39 12.18 4.35
C THR A 35 11.61 11.69 5.58
N ASP A 36 12.25 11.70 6.75
CA ASP A 36 11.62 11.43 8.05
C ASP A 36 10.80 10.11 8.07
N CYS A 37 11.47 9.00 7.79
CA CYS A 37 10.87 7.65 7.84
C CYS A 37 11.84 6.68 8.51
N GLU A 38 11.29 5.65 9.12
CA GLU A 38 12.07 4.51 9.60
C GLU A 38 12.50 3.64 8.42
N LYS A 39 13.69 3.05 8.53
CA LYS A 39 14.21 2.11 7.54
C LYS A 39 13.71 0.71 7.87
N THR A 40 13.41 -0.07 6.85
CA THR A 40 13.12 -1.49 7.01
C THR A 40 14.27 -2.34 6.50
N ASP A 41 14.26 -3.62 6.85
CA ASP A 41 15.22 -4.59 6.33
C ASP A 41 14.91 -5.02 4.88
N LEU A 42 13.75 -4.61 4.35
CA LEU A 42 13.30 -4.92 2.99
C LEU A 42 14.11 -4.16 1.94
N ASP A 43 14.57 -4.88 0.93
CA ASP A 43 15.19 -4.32 -0.26
C ASP A 43 14.14 -4.10 -1.36
N CYS A 44 14.20 -2.96 -2.02
CA CYS A 44 13.27 -2.65 -3.10
C CYS A 44 13.55 -3.56 -4.30
N PRO A 45 12.58 -4.34 -4.79
CA PRO A 45 12.78 -5.27 -5.90
C PRO A 45 13.00 -4.59 -7.25
N CYS A 46 12.86 -3.26 -7.33
CA CYS A 46 13.08 -2.47 -8.54
C CYS A 46 14.48 -1.86 -8.64
N CYS A 47 15.14 -1.58 -7.52
CA CYS A 47 16.42 -0.86 -7.50
C CYS A 47 17.36 -1.23 -6.35
N ASP A 48 17.06 -2.29 -5.60
CA ASP A 48 17.83 -2.84 -4.49
C ASP A 48 18.12 -1.86 -3.33
N SER A 49 17.45 -0.71 -3.30
CA SER A 49 17.57 0.27 -2.22
C SER A 49 16.76 -0.16 -1.00
N LYS A 50 17.23 0.16 0.21
CA LYS A 50 16.48 -0.13 1.43
C LYS A 50 15.16 0.64 1.46
N MET A 51 14.07 -0.11 1.64
CA MET A 51 12.74 0.46 1.78
C MET A 51 12.58 1.18 3.12
N ARG A 52 11.54 1.99 3.20
CA ARG A 52 11.17 2.77 4.37
C ARG A 52 9.72 2.54 4.69
N VAL A 53 9.38 2.65 5.95
CA VAL A 53 8.03 2.36 6.43
C VAL A 53 7.34 3.62 6.94
N ARG A 54 6.04 3.71 6.68
CA ARG A 54 5.13 4.71 7.26
C ARG A 54 3.77 4.11 7.55
N GLN A 55 3.12 4.65 8.58
CA GLN A 55 1.72 4.37 8.85
C GLN A 55 0.85 5.33 8.01
N ILE A 56 -0.13 4.78 7.29
CA ILE A 56 -1.08 5.53 6.48
C ILE A 56 -2.50 5.28 6.98
N VAL A 57 -3.23 6.38 7.16
CA VAL A 57 -4.62 6.37 7.63
C VAL A 57 -5.52 6.92 6.53
N PHE A 58 -6.45 6.08 6.06
CA PHE A 58 -7.48 6.47 5.10
C PHE A 58 -8.69 7.09 5.80
N LYS A 59 -9.34 8.03 5.13
CA LYS A 59 -10.59 8.63 5.58
C LYS A 59 -11.77 8.03 4.85
N ARG A 60 -12.73 7.50 5.60
CA ARG A 60 -14.04 7.10 5.08
C ARG A 60 -14.83 8.30 4.59
N ILE A 61 -15.81 8.07 3.72
CA ILE A 61 -16.70 9.11 3.18
C ILE A 61 -17.47 9.85 4.29
N ASN A 62 -17.81 9.15 5.38
CA ASN A 62 -18.46 9.75 6.56
C ASN A 62 -17.51 10.56 7.45
N GLY A 63 -16.24 10.71 7.08
CA GLY A 63 -15.23 11.51 7.79
C GLY A 63 -14.49 10.77 8.91
N THR A 64 -14.81 9.51 9.21
CA THR A 64 -14.07 8.72 10.20
C THR A 64 -12.79 8.13 9.61
N ASP A 65 -11.75 8.00 10.44
CA ASP A 65 -10.50 7.34 10.07
C ASP A 65 -10.68 5.81 10.05
N LEU A 66 -10.04 5.14 9.09
CA LEU A 66 -9.81 3.69 9.10
C LEU A 66 -8.65 3.36 10.05
N GLU A 67 -8.46 2.07 10.37
CA GLU A 67 -7.26 1.65 11.08
C GLU A 67 -6.01 2.02 10.26
N PRO A 68 -4.93 2.49 10.91
CA PRO A 68 -3.65 2.67 10.24
C PRO A 68 -3.18 1.35 9.63
N ILE A 69 -2.62 1.44 8.42
CA ILE A 69 -1.85 0.34 7.83
C ILE A 69 -0.41 0.74 7.70
N GLU A 70 0.47 -0.25 7.79
CA GLU A 70 1.85 -0.07 7.39
C GLU A 70 1.94 0.00 5.86
N LEU A 71 2.85 0.84 5.39
CA LEU A 71 3.17 0.95 3.98
C LEU A 71 4.68 1.09 3.85
N ASP A 72 5.28 0.15 3.14
CA ASP A 72 6.66 0.23 2.71
C ASP A 72 6.75 1.00 1.38
N GLY A 73 7.58 2.03 1.35
CA GLY A 73 7.88 2.81 0.17
C GLY A 73 9.38 2.89 -0.07
N CYS A 74 9.80 2.70 -1.32
CA CYS A 74 11.18 2.95 -1.69
C CYS A 74 11.44 4.46 -1.73
N PRO A 75 12.52 4.96 -1.10
CA PRO A 75 12.89 6.38 -1.17
C PRO A 75 13.52 6.79 -2.51
N GLU A 76 14.01 5.83 -3.29
CA GLU A 76 14.76 6.09 -4.54
C GLU A 76 13.90 5.91 -5.80
N CYS A 77 12.89 5.05 -5.75
CA CYS A 77 11.97 4.83 -6.87
C CYS A 77 10.51 4.85 -6.41
N ASN A 78 9.58 5.13 -7.31
CA ASN A 78 8.15 5.30 -7.01
C ASN A 78 7.43 3.96 -6.75
N THR A 79 8.09 3.06 -6.02
CA THR A 79 7.65 1.69 -5.73
C THR A 79 7.23 1.55 -4.28
N PHE A 80 6.12 0.86 -4.06
CA PHE A 80 5.51 0.59 -2.76
C PHE A 80 5.23 -0.90 -2.61
N TRP A 81 5.29 -1.38 -1.38
CA TRP A 81 4.97 -2.75 -1.00
C TRP A 81 3.88 -2.76 0.06
N PHE A 82 2.84 -3.56 -0.18
CA PHE A 82 1.76 -3.80 0.76
C PHE A 82 1.80 -5.25 1.23
N ASP A 83 1.73 -5.46 2.54
CA ASP A 83 1.52 -6.79 3.08
C ASP A 83 0.03 -7.19 2.97
N SER A 84 -0.22 -8.44 2.57
CA SER A 84 -1.58 -8.94 2.37
C SER A 84 -2.42 -8.93 3.65
N GLY A 85 -1.80 -9.22 4.81
CA GLY A 85 -2.51 -9.28 6.08
C GLY A 85 -3.04 -7.92 6.51
N GLU A 86 -2.31 -6.85 6.19
CA GLU A 86 -2.70 -5.49 6.53
C GLU A 86 -3.82 -4.98 5.64
N LEU A 87 -3.75 -5.28 4.34
CA LEU A 87 -4.81 -4.92 3.40
C LEU A 87 -6.13 -5.60 3.75
N GLN A 88 -6.10 -6.85 4.20
CA GLN A 88 -7.29 -7.58 4.63
C GLN A 88 -7.99 -6.91 5.83
N ARG A 89 -7.24 -6.36 6.79
CA ARG A 89 -7.81 -5.67 7.97
C ARG A 89 -8.60 -4.42 7.63
N VAL A 90 -8.21 -3.69 6.58
CA VAL A 90 -8.93 -2.49 6.14
C VAL A 90 -10.27 -2.84 5.49
N VAL A 91 -10.33 -4.01 4.86
CA VAL A 91 -11.46 -4.48 4.05
C VAL A 91 -12.55 -5.10 4.90
N SER A 92 -12.18 -5.90 5.90
CA SER A 92 -13.11 -6.61 6.77
C SER A 92 -12.66 -6.51 8.23
N PRO A 93 -12.89 -5.36 8.90
CA PRO A 93 -12.49 -5.18 10.30
C PRO A 93 -13.24 -6.10 11.29
N ASP A 94 -14.37 -6.70 10.89
CA ASP A 94 -15.28 -7.47 11.77
C ASP A 94 -15.41 -8.97 11.41
N ASP A 95 -14.74 -9.48 10.37
CA ASP A 95 -14.88 -10.90 9.93
C ASP A 95 -13.69 -11.78 10.36
N GLU A 96 -13.95 -13.02 10.83
CA GLU A 96 -12.92 -14.07 10.92
C GLU A 96 -12.44 -14.50 9.51
N PRO A 97 -11.16 -14.91 9.35
CA PRO A 97 -10.59 -15.26 8.05
C PRO A 97 -11.23 -16.54 7.51
N TYR A 98 -12.16 -16.41 6.54
CA TYR A 98 -12.80 -17.53 5.84
C TYR A 98 -12.38 -17.56 4.36
N GLU A 99 -11.83 -18.70 3.93
CA GLU A 99 -11.37 -19.18 2.61
C GLU A 99 -10.71 -18.20 1.61
N GLU A 100 -9.48 -18.56 1.22
CA GLU A 100 -8.37 -17.67 0.85
C GLU A 100 -8.38 -17.09 -0.58
N SER A 101 -8.91 -17.77 -1.61
CA SER A 101 -8.54 -17.39 -3.00
C SER A 101 -9.35 -16.25 -3.63
N ASP A 102 -10.67 -16.18 -3.40
CA ASP A 102 -11.53 -15.17 -4.04
C ASP A 102 -11.64 -13.87 -3.22
N ARG A 103 -11.35 -13.95 -1.90
CA ARG A 103 -11.32 -12.77 -1.03
C ARG A 103 -10.06 -11.95 -1.23
N GLU A 104 -8.91 -12.57 -1.50
CA GLU A 104 -7.66 -11.84 -1.73
C GLU A 104 -7.77 -10.87 -2.90
N ALA A 105 -8.30 -11.32 -4.05
CA ALA A 105 -8.45 -10.46 -5.22
C ALA A 105 -9.42 -9.29 -4.98
N ASN A 106 -10.51 -9.52 -4.26
CA ASN A 106 -11.50 -8.48 -3.93
C ASN A 106 -11.00 -7.52 -2.84
N ALA A 107 -10.34 -8.03 -1.81
CA ALA A 107 -9.74 -7.22 -0.76
C ALA A 107 -8.61 -6.37 -1.31
N LEU A 108 -7.81 -6.93 -2.23
CA LEU A 108 -6.79 -6.21 -2.94
C LEU A 108 -7.37 -5.12 -3.84
N LEU A 109 -8.39 -5.44 -4.65
CA LEU A 109 -9.03 -4.45 -5.50
C LEU A 109 -9.57 -3.29 -4.66
N MET A 110 -10.20 -3.63 -3.53
CA MET A 110 -10.71 -2.62 -2.60
C MET A 110 -9.58 -1.83 -1.96
N ALA A 111 -8.49 -2.46 -1.49
CA ALA A 111 -7.31 -1.77 -0.97
C ALA A 111 -6.68 -0.80 -1.99
N LEU A 112 -6.57 -1.21 -3.25
CA LEU A 112 -6.09 -0.36 -4.34
C LEU A 112 -7.04 0.80 -4.61
N GLU A 113 -8.34 0.57 -4.55
CA GLU A 113 -9.35 1.62 -4.61
C GLU A 113 -9.23 2.59 -3.42
N LEU A 114 -8.98 2.11 -2.20
CA LEU A 114 -8.76 2.98 -1.03
C LEU A 114 -7.53 3.87 -1.24
N LEU A 115 -6.41 3.29 -1.72
CA LEU A 115 -5.19 4.02 -2.02
C LEU A 115 -5.37 5.09 -3.09
N ILE A 116 -6.14 4.79 -4.14
CA ILE A 116 -6.28 5.67 -5.31
C ILE A 116 -7.45 6.65 -5.15
N LEU A 117 -8.51 6.30 -4.43
CA LEU A 117 -9.75 7.07 -4.39
C LEU A 117 -9.99 7.76 -3.05
N LEU A 118 -9.51 7.20 -1.93
CA LEU A 118 -9.72 7.84 -0.64
C LEU A 118 -8.65 8.89 -0.32
N PRO A 119 -9.02 9.95 0.43
CA PRO A 119 -8.06 10.80 1.10
C PRO A 119 -7.32 10.00 2.16
N TYR A 120 -6.03 10.26 2.30
CA TYR A 120 -5.19 9.65 3.32
C TYR A 120 -4.28 10.69 3.97
N LYS A 121 -3.71 10.31 5.13
CA LYS A 121 -2.62 11.02 5.79
C LYS A 121 -1.59 10.00 6.27
N PHE A 122 -0.33 10.40 6.25
CA PHE A 122 0.72 9.68 6.99
C PHE A 122 0.66 10.11 8.45
N VAL A 123 0.83 9.16 9.37
CA VAL A 123 0.80 9.38 10.84
C VAL A 123 2.07 8.90 11.50
#